data_AF-A0A5C6ENV4-F1
#
_entry.id   AF-A0A5C6ENV4-F1
#
_cell.length_a   1.000
_cell.length_b   1.000
_cell.length_c   1.000
_cell.angle_alpha   90.00
_cell.angle_beta   90.00
_cell.angle_gamma   90.00
#
_symmetry.space_group_name_H-M   'P 1'
#
loop_
_entity.id
_entity.type
_entity.pdbx_description
1 polymer ?
#
loop_
_entity_poly.entity_id
_entity_poly.type
_entity_poly.pdbx_seq_one_letter_code
_entity_poly.pdbx_strand_id
1 'polypeptide(L)'
;MIRRTLICTAILLAIAAGSWGVWIASQVAGIPREAYASDWTAVFIIDHIRTTGAWPNGWDDLRDEYDRMAVPQHYAWTFDELQQLIDVNWNTTVDEIRGSPSPPDNVRLTSGRQLSYNGDPDKLIHDFVLTGNDPHQISERIGN
;
A
#
# COMPACT_ATOMS: atom_id res chain seq x y z
N MET A 1 5.20 54.00 -10.68
CA MET A 1 4.35 52.84 -11.05
C MET A 1 5.13 51.52 -11.06
N ILE A 2 6.27 51.44 -11.76
CA ILE A 2 7.09 50.22 -11.93
C ILE A 2 7.50 49.52 -10.62
N ARG A 3 7.84 50.27 -9.57
CA ARG A 3 8.31 49.72 -8.29
C ARG A 3 7.24 48.94 -7.51
N ARG A 4 5.96 49.30 -7.66
CA ARG A 4 4.83 48.60 -7.02
C ARG A 4 4.52 47.29 -7.76
N THR A 5 4.62 47.31 -9.09
CA THR A 5 4.43 46.12 -9.93
C THR A 5 5.49 45.05 -9.64
N LEU A 6 6.77 45.43 -9.50
CA LEU A 6 7.85 44.50 -9.18
C LEU A 6 7.68 43.83 -7.80
N ILE A 7 7.18 44.57 -6.80
CA ILE A 7 6.92 44.03 -5.46
C ILE A 7 5.76 43.01 -5.49
N CYS A 8 4.67 43.32 -6.20
CA CYS A 8 3.55 42.39 -6.32
C CYS A 8 3.96 41.08 -7.04
N THR A 9 4.76 41.17 -8.09
CA THR A 9 5.25 39.99 -8.82
C THR A 9 6.17 39.13 -7.94
N ALA A 10 7.06 39.76 -7.15
CA ALA A 10 7.93 39.02 -6.24
C ALA A 10 7.15 38.29 -5.13
N ILE A 11 6.09 38.92 -4.59
CA ILE A 11 5.22 38.29 -3.57
C ILE A 11 4.45 37.11 -4.17
N LEU A 12 3.89 37.27 -5.37
CA LEU A 12 3.17 36.18 -6.05
C LEU A 12 4.08 34.98 -6.37
N LEU A 13 5.32 35.23 -6.81
CA LEU A 13 6.30 34.17 -7.04
C LEU A 13 6.71 33.45 -5.74
N ALA A 14 6.86 34.19 -4.64
CA ALA A 14 7.16 33.60 -3.34
C ALA A 14 6.00 32.72 -2.82
N ILE A 15 4.75 33.16 -3.00
CA ILE A 15 3.56 32.37 -2.66
C ILE A 15 3.47 31.12 -3.54
N ALA A 16 3.66 31.25 -4.85
CA ALA A 16 3.62 30.12 -5.78
C ALA A 16 4.71 29.08 -5.46
N ALA A 17 5.94 29.52 -5.20
CA ALA A 17 7.04 28.64 -4.80
C ALA A 17 6.80 27.96 -3.44
N GLY A 18 6.23 28.69 -2.47
CA GLY A 18 5.84 28.14 -1.17
C GLY A 18 4.77 27.05 -1.31
N SER A 19 3.72 27.31 -2.08
CA SER A 19 2.66 26.33 -2.35
C SER A 19 3.18 25.09 -3.08
N TRP A 20 4.07 25.28 -4.06
CA TRP A 20 4.73 24.17 -4.77
C TRP A 20 5.59 23.34 -3.82
N GLY A 21 6.35 23.98 -2.93
CA GLY A 21 7.19 23.31 -1.94
C GLY A 21 6.37 22.48 -0.95
N VAL A 22 5.25 23.00 -0.45
CA VAL A 22 4.33 22.28 0.44
C VAL A 22 3.69 21.09 -0.28
N TRP A 23 3.29 21.26 -1.54
CA TRP A 23 2.75 20.17 -2.34
C TRP A 23 3.78 19.05 -2.60
N ILE A 24 5.03 19.38 -2.94
CA ILE A 24 6.08 18.35 -3.07
C ILE A 24 6.38 17.69 -1.72
N ALA A 25 6.47 18.45 -0.63
CA ALA A 25 6.74 17.90 0.69
C ALA A 25 5.65 16.91 1.13
N SER A 26 4.37 17.18 0.86
CA SER A 26 3.28 16.25 1.17
C SER A 26 3.32 14.99 0.30
N GLN A 27 3.73 15.12 -0.97
CA GLN A 27 3.91 13.96 -1.87
C GLN A 27 5.07 13.06 -1.45
N VAL A 28 6.15 13.63 -0.89
CA VAL A 28 7.35 12.89 -0.46
C VAL A 28 7.19 12.27 0.94
N ALA A 29 6.51 12.96 1.87
CA ALA A 29 6.26 12.44 3.21
C ALA A 29 5.36 11.18 3.22
N GLY A 30 4.49 11.02 2.21
CA GLY A 30 3.62 9.85 2.07
C GLY A 30 4.28 8.60 1.46
N ILE A 31 5.43 8.74 0.77
CA ILE A 31 6.07 7.66 0.00
C ILE A 31 6.42 6.43 0.87
N PRO A 32 7.07 6.60 2.03
CA PRO A 32 7.41 5.45 2.86
C PRO A 32 6.17 4.74 3.41
N ARG A 33 5.09 5.51 3.62
CA ARG A 33 3.85 5.01 4.19
C ARG A 33 3.02 4.22 3.19
N GLU A 34 2.88 4.75 1.97
CA GLU A 34 2.20 4.07 0.86
C GLU A 34 2.88 2.75 0.51
N ALA A 35 4.21 2.75 0.39
CA ALA A 35 4.96 1.53 0.09
C ALA A 35 4.79 0.46 1.18
N TYR A 36 4.82 0.86 2.45
CA TYR A 36 4.63 -0.06 3.58
C TYR A 36 3.19 -0.58 3.66
N ALA A 37 2.18 0.24 3.34
CA ALA A 37 0.79 -0.18 3.26
C ALA A 37 0.58 -1.27 2.19
N SER A 38 1.19 -1.08 1.03
CA SER A 38 1.17 -2.05 -0.07
C SER A 38 1.81 -3.39 0.33
N ASP A 39 3.01 -3.34 0.92
CA ASP A 39 3.74 -4.53 1.37
C ASP A 39 2.94 -5.35 2.39
N TRP A 40 2.37 -4.70 3.39
CA TRP A 40 1.61 -5.40 4.43
C TRP A 40 0.25 -5.90 3.96
N THR A 41 -0.39 -5.22 3.02
CA THR A 41 -1.62 -5.72 2.43
C THR A 41 -1.37 -7.04 1.70
N ALA A 42 -0.25 -7.15 0.97
CA ALA A 42 0.16 -8.41 0.36
C ALA A 42 0.39 -9.51 1.41
N VAL A 43 1.04 -9.19 2.54
CA VAL A 43 1.24 -10.13 3.65
C VAL A 43 -0.10 -10.64 4.22
N PHE A 44 -1.07 -9.75 4.45
CA PHE A 44 -2.38 -10.13 4.97
C PHE A 44 -3.15 -11.00 4.00
N ILE A 45 -3.14 -10.67 2.71
CA ILE A 45 -3.78 -11.49 1.68
C ILE A 45 -3.13 -12.87 1.61
N ILE A 46 -1.79 -12.96 1.64
CA ILE A 46 -1.06 -14.24 1.62
C ILE A 46 -1.41 -15.09 2.84
N ASP A 47 -1.47 -14.49 4.03
CA ASP A 47 -1.82 -15.22 5.25
C ASP A 47 -3.29 -15.67 5.25
N HIS A 48 -4.21 -14.84 4.76
CA HIS A 48 -5.61 -15.22 4.54
C HIS A 48 -5.71 -16.42 3.59
N ILE A 49 -5.09 -16.36 2.41
CA ILE A 49 -5.08 -17.48 1.45
C ILE A 49 -4.45 -18.73 2.07
N ARG A 50 -3.39 -18.58 2.88
CA ARG A 50 -2.77 -19.72 3.58
C ARG A 50 -3.73 -20.39 4.55
N THR A 51 -4.49 -19.61 5.31
CA THR A 51 -5.34 -20.12 6.40
C THR A 51 -6.69 -20.61 5.88
N THR A 52 -7.28 -19.93 4.91
CA THR A 52 -8.63 -20.24 4.38
C THR A 52 -8.60 -20.98 3.05
N GLY A 53 -7.52 -20.87 2.28
CA GLY A 53 -7.43 -21.38 0.91
C GLY A 53 -8.18 -20.53 -0.12
N ALA A 54 -8.75 -19.40 0.27
CA ALA A 54 -9.59 -18.54 -0.56
C ALA A 54 -9.01 -17.12 -0.69
N TRP A 55 -9.46 -16.39 -1.71
CA TRP A 55 -9.21 -14.95 -1.82
C TRP A 55 -10.14 -14.22 -0.84
N PRO A 56 -9.68 -13.17 -0.14
CA PRO A 56 -10.54 -12.38 0.75
C PRO A 56 -11.66 -11.66 -0.03
N ASN A 57 -12.85 -11.59 0.55
CA ASN A 57 -14.01 -10.95 -0.09
C ASN A 57 -14.19 -9.48 0.31
N GLY A 58 -13.33 -8.97 1.19
CA GLY A 58 -13.36 -7.60 1.65
C GLY A 58 -12.38 -7.33 2.77
N TRP A 59 -12.37 -6.08 3.22
CA TRP A 59 -11.52 -5.67 4.33
C TRP A 59 -11.83 -6.39 5.65
N ASP A 60 -13.08 -6.80 5.89
CA ASP A 60 -13.41 -7.54 7.12
C ASP A 60 -12.63 -8.87 7.20
N ASP A 61 -12.45 -9.54 6.07
CA ASP A 61 -11.65 -10.78 5.96
C ASP A 61 -10.15 -10.54 6.16
N LEU A 62 -9.68 -9.28 6.16
CA LEU A 62 -8.28 -8.90 6.43
C LEU A 62 -8.09 -8.28 7.82
N ARG A 63 -9.19 -8.00 8.53
CA ARG A 63 -9.15 -7.39 9.86
C ARG A 63 -8.61 -8.36 10.89
N ASP A 64 -8.95 -9.63 10.78
CA ASP A 64 -8.47 -10.67 11.69
C ASP A 64 -6.95 -10.86 11.57
N GLU A 65 -6.42 -10.82 10.35
CA GLU A 65 -4.99 -10.88 10.05
C GLU A 65 -4.29 -9.62 10.54
N TYR A 66 -4.88 -8.44 10.33
CA TYR A 66 -4.37 -7.21 10.90
C TYR A 66 -4.30 -7.29 12.42
N ASP A 67 -5.37 -7.64 13.11
CA ASP A 67 -5.39 -7.68 14.59
C ASP A 67 -4.42 -8.73 15.15
N ARG A 68 -4.19 -9.84 14.42
CA ARG A 68 -3.23 -10.88 14.81
C ARG A 68 -1.78 -10.48 14.57
N MET A 69 -1.49 -9.80 13.46
CA MET A 69 -0.11 -9.51 13.03
C MET A 69 0.34 -8.11 13.45
N ALA A 70 -0.58 -7.16 13.61
CA ALA A 70 -0.26 -5.77 13.89
C ALA A 70 0.13 -5.57 15.36
N VAL A 71 1.44 -5.60 15.64
CA VAL A 71 2.02 -5.10 16.89
C VAL A 71 1.90 -3.56 16.97
N PRO A 72 1.04 -2.98 17.82
CA PRO A 72 0.66 -1.56 17.78
C PRO A 72 1.81 -0.53 17.84
N GLN A 73 3.00 -0.93 18.28
CA GLN A 73 4.18 -0.06 18.41
C GLN A 73 5.05 0.01 17.14
N HIS A 74 4.78 -0.81 16.12
CA HIS A 74 5.62 -0.93 14.93
C HIS A 74 4.95 -0.51 13.61
N TYR A 75 3.64 -0.23 13.61
CA TYR A 75 2.91 0.14 12.40
C TYR A 75 2.77 1.65 12.26
N ALA A 76 3.04 2.14 11.05
CA ALA A 76 2.85 3.54 10.67
C ALA A 76 1.39 3.87 10.27
N TRP A 77 0.47 2.92 10.43
CA TRP A 77 -0.91 3.02 9.96
C TRP A 77 -1.88 2.21 10.83
N THR A 78 -3.07 2.78 11.00
CA THR A 78 -4.25 2.10 11.51
C THR A 78 -4.91 1.29 10.39
N PHE A 79 -5.79 0.36 10.76
CA PHE A 79 -6.54 -0.42 9.77
C PHE A 79 -7.35 0.45 8.81
N ASP A 80 -8.05 1.46 9.34
CA ASP A 80 -8.86 2.38 8.53
C ASP A 80 -7.99 3.17 7.54
N GLU A 81 -6.73 3.44 7.89
CA GLU A 81 -5.78 4.09 7.00
C GLU A 81 -5.30 3.16 5.89
N LEU A 82 -5.18 1.83 6.10
CA LEU A 82 -4.96 0.91 4.99
C LEU A 82 -6.11 0.95 4.00
N GLN A 83 -7.35 0.92 4.48
CA GLN A 83 -8.54 0.93 3.64
C GLN A 83 -8.60 2.16 2.73
N GLN A 84 -8.00 3.28 3.17
CA GLN A 84 -7.94 4.52 2.39
C GLN A 84 -6.75 4.58 1.43
N LEU A 85 -5.69 3.82 1.70
CA LEU A 85 -4.46 3.86 0.91
C LEU A 85 -4.43 2.81 -0.18
N ILE A 86 -5.14 1.70 0.00
CA ILE A 86 -5.08 0.53 -0.87
C ILE A 86 -6.46 0.22 -1.45
N ASP A 87 -6.48 -0.02 -2.75
CA ASP A 87 -7.58 -0.62 -3.48
C ASP A 87 -7.26 -2.09 -3.75
N VAL A 88 -8.19 -2.97 -3.42
CA VAL A 88 -8.05 -4.42 -3.64
C VAL A 88 -9.22 -4.90 -4.49
N ASN A 89 -8.91 -5.67 -5.53
CA ASN A 89 -9.91 -6.34 -6.34
C ASN A 89 -10.49 -7.54 -5.57
N TRP A 90 -11.63 -7.34 -4.91
CA TRP A 90 -12.33 -8.40 -4.18
C TRP A 90 -13.04 -9.43 -5.07
N ASN A 91 -13.16 -9.16 -6.38
CA ASN A 91 -13.85 -10.06 -7.31
C ASN A 91 -12.92 -11.13 -7.91
N THR A 92 -11.63 -11.15 -7.55
CA THR A 92 -10.70 -12.18 -8.04
C THR A 92 -10.81 -13.46 -7.20
N THR A 93 -10.24 -14.54 -7.72
CA THR A 93 -10.17 -15.84 -7.07
C THR A 93 -8.76 -16.42 -7.14
N VAL A 94 -8.44 -17.33 -6.21
CA VAL A 94 -7.16 -18.04 -6.21
C VAL A 94 -6.95 -18.84 -7.50
N ASP A 95 -8.03 -19.40 -8.07
CA ASP A 95 -7.96 -20.16 -9.32
C ASP A 95 -7.67 -19.27 -10.53
N GLU A 96 -8.23 -18.05 -10.58
CA GLU A 96 -7.89 -17.06 -11.62
C GLU A 96 -6.42 -16.64 -11.52
N ILE A 97 -5.92 -16.40 -10.30
CA ILE A 97 -4.51 -16.07 -10.06
C ILE A 97 -3.61 -17.22 -10.54
N ARG A 98 -3.95 -18.47 -10.16
CA ARG A 98 -3.20 -19.68 -10.54
C ARG A 98 -3.19 -19.93 -12.04
N GLY A 99 -4.30 -19.62 -12.72
CA GLY A 99 -4.45 -19.76 -14.17
C GLY A 99 -3.78 -18.64 -14.97
N SER A 100 -3.39 -17.53 -14.33
CA SER A 100 -2.83 -16.38 -15.01
C SER A 100 -1.32 -16.56 -15.33
N PRO A 101 -0.88 -16.31 -16.57
CA PRO A 101 0.53 -16.40 -16.96
C PRO A 101 1.39 -15.25 -16.41
N SER A 102 0.77 -14.19 -15.89
CA SER A 102 1.42 -13.04 -15.26
C SER A 102 0.68 -12.63 -13.99
N PRO A 103 1.33 -11.93 -13.04
CA PRO A 103 0.67 -11.38 -11.87
C PRO A 103 -0.56 -10.54 -12.28
N PRO A 104 -1.77 -10.93 -11.85
CA PRO A 104 -2.96 -10.14 -12.08
C PRO A 104 -2.96 -8.92 -11.18
N ASP A 105 -3.52 -7.84 -11.70
CA ASP A 105 -3.53 -6.54 -11.07
C ASP A 105 -4.67 -6.45 -10.04
N ASN A 106 -4.38 -6.83 -8.80
CA ASN A 106 -5.37 -7.01 -7.75
C ASN A 106 -5.14 -6.09 -6.55
N VAL A 107 -3.93 -5.55 -6.37
CA VAL A 107 -3.59 -4.68 -5.24
C VAL A 107 -2.92 -3.40 -5.73
N ARG A 108 -3.56 -2.26 -5.48
CA ARG A 108 -3.08 -0.94 -5.93
C ARG A 108 -3.13 0.09 -4.83
N LEU A 109 -2.28 1.11 -4.91
CA LEU A 109 -2.50 2.31 -4.11
C LEU A 109 -3.65 3.11 -4.70
N THR A 110 -4.53 3.65 -3.85
CA THR A 110 -5.62 4.55 -4.25
C THR A 110 -5.08 5.83 -4.91
N SER A 111 -3.82 6.21 -4.63
CA SER A 111 -3.14 7.31 -5.32
C SER A 111 -2.77 7.00 -6.78
N GLY A 112 -2.99 5.77 -7.26
CA GLY A 112 -2.63 5.30 -8.60
C GLY A 112 -1.12 5.09 -8.80
N ARG A 113 -0.34 5.24 -7.73
CA ARG A 113 1.11 4.94 -7.71
C ARG A 113 1.31 3.45 -7.50
N GLN A 114 2.42 2.91 -7.97
CA GLN A 114 2.85 1.56 -7.61
C GLN A 114 4.17 1.69 -6.83
N LEU A 115 4.06 1.62 -5.51
CA LEU A 115 5.17 1.74 -4.58
C LEU A 115 5.11 0.56 -3.62
N SER A 116 6.23 -0.12 -3.47
CA SER A 116 6.45 -1.20 -2.52
C SER A 116 7.95 -1.27 -2.24
N TYR A 117 8.34 -1.59 -1.00
CA TYR A 117 9.74 -1.86 -0.67
C TYR A 117 10.13 -3.30 -0.98
N ASN A 118 9.20 -4.25 -0.89
CA ASN A 118 9.47 -5.68 -1.02
C ASN A 118 9.24 -6.25 -2.42
N GLY A 119 8.77 -5.42 -3.36
CA GLY A 119 8.43 -5.81 -4.72
C GLY A 119 6.93 -5.80 -4.95
N ASP A 120 6.55 -5.81 -6.22
CA ASP A 120 5.15 -5.70 -6.64
C ASP A 120 4.21 -6.64 -5.84
N PRO A 121 3.23 -6.12 -5.08
CA PRO A 121 2.36 -6.92 -4.21
C PRO A 121 1.65 -8.03 -4.98
N ASP A 122 1.20 -7.74 -6.20
CA ASP A 122 0.54 -8.71 -7.06
C ASP A 122 1.47 -9.86 -7.46
N LYS A 123 2.74 -9.56 -7.67
CA LYS A 123 3.75 -10.58 -7.94
C LYS A 123 4.00 -11.47 -6.73
N LEU A 124 4.10 -10.89 -5.53
CA LEU A 124 4.32 -11.66 -4.30
C LEU A 124 3.17 -12.64 -4.05
N ILE A 125 1.93 -12.17 -4.23
CA ILE A 125 0.71 -12.98 -4.12
C ILE A 125 0.68 -14.08 -5.20
N HIS A 126 0.97 -13.73 -6.46
CA HIS A 126 0.99 -14.67 -7.58
C HIS A 126 2.03 -15.78 -7.38
N ASP A 127 3.26 -15.41 -7.00
CA ASP A 127 4.34 -16.35 -6.71
C ASP A 127 3.96 -17.27 -5.53
N PHE A 128 3.32 -16.75 -4.49
CA PHE A 128 2.81 -17.55 -3.37
C PHE A 128 1.72 -18.54 -3.82
N VAL A 129 0.75 -18.11 -4.61
CA VAL A 129 -0.33 -18.99 -5.11
C VAL A 129 0.21 -20.12 -6.00
N LEU A 130 1.27 -19.86 -6.77
CA LEU A 130 1.88 -20.86 -7.66
C LEU A 130 2.80 -21.83 -6.94
N THR A 131 3.61 -21.33 -5.99
CA THR A 131 4.70 -22.11 -5.40
C THR A 131 4.41 -22.59 -3.98
N GLY A 132 3.45 -21.96 -3.29
CA GLY A 132 3.24 -22.09 -1.85
C GLY A 132 4.33 -21.46 -1.00
N ASN A 133 5.39 -20.90 -1.62
CA ASN A 133 6.46 -20.24 -0.89
C ASN A 133 6.06 -18.82 -0.56
N ASP A 134 6.02 -18.52 0.73
CA ASP A 134 5.82 -17.16 1.20
C ASP A 134 7.14 -16.39 1.17
N PRO A 135 7.24 -15.33 0.36
CA PRO A 135 8.44 -14.51 0.31
C PRO A 135 8.74 -13.80 1.63
N HIS A 136 7.76 -13.71 2.54
CA HIS A 136 7.86 -13.02 3.81
C HIS A 136 8.12 -13.91 5.02
N GLN A 137 8.14 -15.25 4.90
CA GLN A 137 8.22 -16.24 5.99
C GLN A 137 8.33 -15.60 7.39
N ILE A 138 7.21 -15.06 7.89
CA ILE A 138 7.11 -14.54 9.25
C ILE A 138 6.95 -15.80 10.13
N SER A 139 8.06 -16.54 10.27
CA SER A 139 8.15 -17.79 11.05
C SER A 139 8.28 -17.53 12.55
N GLU A 140 8.59 -16.29 12.93
CA GLU A 140 8.54 -15.87 14.31
C GLU A 140 7.21 -15.16 14.56
N ARG A 141 6.47 -15.67 15.55
CA ARG A 141 5.47 -14.89 16.27
C ARG A 141 6.16 -13.59 16.69
N ILE A 142 5.93 -12.49 15.97
CA ILE A 142 6.54 -11.20 16.30
C ILE A 142 5.81 -10.69 17.55
N GLY A 143 6.36 -11.05 18.71
CA GLY A 143 5.80 -10.74 20.03
C GLY A 143 6.12 -11.85 21.03
N ASN A 144 7.21 -11.67 21.77
CA ASN A 144 7.30 -12.16 23.14
C ASN A 144 6.75 -11.09 24.08
#